data_AF-M2B3G8-F1
#
_entry.id   AF-M2B3G8-F1
#
_cell.length_a   1.000
_cell.length_b   1.000
_cell.length_c   1.000
_cell.angle_alpha   90.00
_cell.angle_beta   90.00
_cell.angle_gamma   90.00
#
_symmetry.space_group_name_H-M   'P 1'
#
loop_
_entity.id
_entity.type
_entity.pdbx_description
1 polymer ?
#
loop_
_entity_poly.entity_id
_entity_poly.type
_entity_poly.pdbx_seq_one_letter_code
_entity_poly.pdbx_strand_id
1 'polypeptide(L)'
;MGFAESRTEDAQDVTEEFVDVEARIRNNKKLEERIITMLEERTGKLSDVLEIERELSRVREEIERMEGRLRVLSDRSALATITIQCREEKEYVPPAAPTFSSRIQKSWSQSINAMKQTGENIVIAAIAILPWFLVIGVLLLVSVALGRRLLRKRSK
;
A
#
# COMPACT_ATOMS: atom_id res chain seq x y z
N MET A 1 11.16 3.89 -15.28
CA MET A 1 9.92 4.10 -14.50
C MET A 1 8.83 4.45 -15.49
N GLY A 2 7.84 3.58 -15.67
CA GLY A 2 6.80 3.72 -16.70
C GLY A 2 5.41 3.49 -16.10
N PHE A 3 4.77 4.61 -15.78
CA PHE A 3 3.35 4.94 -15.65
C PHE A 3 2.31 3.83 -15.39
N ALA A 4 1.67 3.94 -14.22
CA ALA A 4 0.35 3.38 -13.92
C ALA A 4 -0.79 4.40 -14.12
N GLU A 5 -0.51 5.62 -14.59
CA GLU A 5 -1.52 6.66 -14.83
C GLU A 5 -2.53 6.26 -15.92
N SER A 6 -2.05 5.81 -17.09
CA SER A 6 -2.92 5.47 -18.23
C SER A 6 -4.00 4.43 -17.90
N ARG A 7 -3.69 3.45 -17.04
CA ARG A 7 -4.67 2.40 -16.67
C ARG A 7 -5.81 2.92 -15.79
N THR A 8 -5.58 3.99 -15.04
CA THR A 8 -6.60 4.57 -14.15
C THR A 8 -7.58 5.43 -14.96
N GLU A 9 -7.07 6.18 -15.94
CA GLU A 9 -7.90 6.95 -16.88
C GLU A 9 -8.81 6.02 -17.71
N ASP A 10 -8.25 4.95 -18.31
CA ASP A 10 -9.05 3.98 -19.08
C ASP A 10 -10.20 3.35 -18.26
N ALA A 11 -9.96 3.09 -16.97
CA ALA A 11 -10.97 2.51 -16.08
C ALA A 11 -12.06 3.53 -15.67
N GLN A 12 -11.68 4.80 -15.51
CA GLN A 12 -12.59 5.89 -15.21
C GLN A 12 -13.52 6.17 -16.39
N ASP A 13 -12.96 6.21 -17.62
CA ASP A 13 -13.71 6.47 -18.85
C ASP A 13 -14.80 5.42 -19.10
N VAL A 14 -14.49 4.14 -18.88
CA VAL A 14 -15.47 3.05 -19.02
C VAL A 14 -16.58 3.13 -17.98
N THR A 15 -16.25 3.58 -16.77
CA THR A 15 -17.23 3.77 -15.69
C THR A 15 -18.18 4.92 -16.03
N GLU A 16 -17.66 6.02 -16.59
CA GLU A 16 -18.47 7.15 -17.07
C GLU A 16 -19.40 6.73 -18.22
N GLU A 17 -18.89 6.00 -19.22
CA GLU A 17 -19.70 5.47 -20.32
C GLU A 17 -20.84 4.57 -19.81
N PHE A 18 -20.57 3.70 -18.82
CA PHE A 18 -21.58 2.82 -18.24
C PHE A 18 -22.75 3.59 -17.63
N VAL A 19 -22.45 4.61 -16.82
CA VAL A 19 -23.48 5.42 -16.14
C VAL A 19 -24.29 6.25 -17.15
N ASP A 20 -23.66 6.80 -18.20
CA ASP A 20 -24.38 7.54 -19.25
C ASP A 20 -25.35 6.65 -20.03
N VAL A 21 -24.89 5.47 -20.47
CA VAL A 21 -25.74 4.52 -21.20
C VAL A 21 -26.92 4.05 -20.34
N GLU A 22 -26.70 3.77 -19.07
CA GLU A 22 -27.77 3.40 -18.13
C GLU A 22 -28.82 4.54 -17.99
N ALA A 23 -28.35 5.80 -17.88
CA ALA A 23 -29.24 6.95 -17.81
C ALA A 23 -30.08 7.12 -19.09
N ARG A 24 -29.48 6.92 -20.27
CA ARG A 24 -30.17 6.96 -21.56
C ARG A 24 -31.22 5.85 -21.69
N ILE A 25 -30.93 4.63 -21.25
CA ILE A 25 -31.90 3.53 -21.24
C ILE A 25 -33.11 3.89 -20.37
N ARG A 26 -32.88 4.39 -19.15
CA ARG A 26 -33.97 4.81 -18.25
C ARG A 26 -34.87 5.88 -18.88
N ASN A 27 -34.28 6.85 -19.57
CA ASN A 27 -35.05 7.91 -20.23
C ASN A 27 -35.87 7.37 -21.41
N ASN A 28 -35.30 6.48 -22.22
CA ASN A 28 -36.03 5.88 -23.34
C ASN A 28 -37.15 4.94 -22.87
N LYS A 29 -36.98 4.20 -21.77
CA LYS A 29 -38.07 3.40 -21.18
C LYS A 29 -39.23 4.27 -20.69
N LYS A 30 -38.95 5.44 -20.11
CA LYS A 30 -40.00 6.42 -19.76
C LYS A 30 -40.70 6.99 -20.99
N LEU A 31 -39.96 7.21 -22.09
CA LEU A 31 -40.55 7.62 -23.36
C LEU A 31 -41.45 6.53 -23.93
N GLU A 32 -40.99 5.28 -23.90
CA GLU A 32 -41.79 4.10 -24.29
C GLU A 32 -43.10 4.03 -23.50
N GLU A 33 -43.03 4.12 -22.16
CA GLU A 33 -44.22 4.09 -21.29
C GLU A 33 -45.19 5.24 -21.60
N ARG A 34 -44.66 6.44 -21.85
CA ARG A 34 -45.47 7.60 -22.26
C ARG A 34 -46.13 7.37 -23.63
N ILE A 35 -45.43 6.77 -24.59
CA ILE A 35 -45.98 6.42 -25.91
C ILE A 35 -47.09 5.38 -25.77
N ILE A 36 -46.90 4.35 -24.95
CA ILE A 36 -47.91 3.32 -24.66
C ILE A 36 -49.15 3.96 -24.01
N THR A 37 -48.97 4.85 -23.04
CA THR A 37 -50.09 5.56 -22.40
C THR A 37 -50.87 6.39 -23.44
N MET A 38 -50.16 7.09 -24.34
CA MET A 38 -50.80 7.83 -25.43
C MET A 38 -51.57 6.92 -26.40
N LEU A 39 -51.10 5.69 -26.64
CA LEU A 39 -51.81 4.68 -27.45
C LEU A 39 -53.09 4.20 -26.75
N GLU A 40 -53.05 3.95 -25.44
CA GLU A 40 -54.20 3.49 -24.66
C GLU A 40 -55.32 4.54 -24.57
N GLU A 41 -54.96 5.82 -24.45
CA GLU A 41 -55.92 6.93 -24.37
C GLU A 41 -56.47 7.37 -25.74
N ARG A 42 -55.86 6.92 -26.85
CA ARG A 42 -56.21 7.35 -28.21
C ARG A 42 -57.34 6.50 -28.80
N THR A 43 -58.50 7.12 -29.02
CA THR A 43 -59.61 6.55 -29.84
C THR A 43 -59.66 7.14 -31.27
N GLY A 44 -58.49 7.48 -31.83
CA GLY A 44 -58.35 8.28 -33.06
C GLY A 44 -58.30 7.49 -34.38
N LYS A 45 -57.91 8.18 -35.47
CA LYS A 45 -57.76 7.59 -36.81
C LYS A 45 -56.66 6.52 -36.83
N LEU A 46 -56.87 5.46 -37.60
CA LEU A 46 -55.90 4.35 -37.77
C LEU A 46 -54.51 4.84 -38.25
N SER A 47 -54.44 5.93 -39.02
CA SER A 47 -53.18 6.54 -39.45
C SER A 47 -52.29 6.95 -38.28
N ASP A 48 -52.88 7.55 -37.26
CA ASP A 48 -52.16 8.10 -36.11
C ASP A 48 -51.64 6.94 -35.23
N VAL A 49 -52.42 5.86 -35.11
CA VAL A 49 -52.01 4.64 -34.40
C VAL A 49 -50.80 4.00 -35.09
N LEU A 50 -50.82 3.92 -36.43
CA LEU A 50 -49.72 3.33 -37.20
C LEU A 50 -48.42 4.14 -37.09
N GLU A 51 -48.53 5.46 -36.99
CA GLU A 51 -47.39 6.36 -36.81
C GLU A 51 -46.78 6.22 -35.41
N ILE A 52 -47.63 6.12 -34.38
CA ILE A 52 -47.17 5.92 -33.00
C ILE A 52 -46.52 4.54 -32.81
N GLU A 53 -47.08 3.48 -33.40
CA GLU A 53 -46.47 2.14 -33.39
C GLU A 53 -45.09 2.11 -34.05
N ARG A 54 -44.89 2.87 -35.13
CA ARG A 54 -43.57 3.01 -35.76
C ARG A 54 -42.56 3.69 -34.83
N GLU A 55 -42.97 4.76 -34.16
CA GLU A 55 -42.12 5.43 -33.16
C GLU A 55 -41.82 4.52 -31.97
N LEU A 56 -42.82 3.77 -31.48
CA LEU A 56 -42.64 2.80 -30.41
C LEU A 56 -41.62 1.72 -30.79
N SER A 57 -41.74 1.16 -32.00
CA SER A 57 -40.77 0.19 -32.53
C SER A 57 -39.37 0.78 -32.61
N ARG A 58 -39.22 2.04 -33.04
CA ARG A 58 -37.91 2.71 -33.10
C ARG A 58 -37.29 2.88 -31.72
N VAL A 59 -38.08 3.32 -30.73
CA VAL A 59 -37.62 3.49 -29.35
C VAL A 59 -37.21 2.16 -28.73
N ARG A 60 -37.97 1.08 -28.97
CA ARG A 60 -37.62 -0.27 -28.49
C ARG A 60 -36.31 -0.77 -29.08
N GLU A 61 -36.14 -0.65 -30.39
CA GLU A 61 -34.90 -1.05 -31.05
C GLU A 61 -33.69 -0.28 -30.48
N GLU A 62 -33.87 1.01 -30.19
CA GLU A 62 -32.84 1.82 -29.57
C GLU A 62 -32.50 1.37 -28.13
N ILE A 63 -33.53 1.04 -27.33
CA ILE A 63 -33.36 0.47 -25.98
C ILE A 63 -32.59 -0.85 -26.05
N GLU A 64 -33.02 -1.79 -26.89
CA GLU A 64 -32.39 -3.10 -27.01
C GLU A 64 -30.91 -2.99 -27.42
N ARG A 65 -30.60 -2.09 -28.35
CA ARG A 65 -29.23 -1.80 -28.77
C ARG A 65 -28.38 -1.26 -27.60
N MET A 66 -28.94 -0.34 -26.81
CA MET A 66 -28.23 0.21 -25.64
C MET A 66 -28.07 -0.83 -24.52
N GLU A 67 -29.07 -1.67 -24.28
CA GLU A 67 -28.98 -2.77 -23.30
C GLU A 67 -27.92 -3.80 -23.72
N GLY A 68 -27.82 -4.10 -25.01
CA GLY A 68 -26.74 -4.92 -25.56
C GLY A 68 -25.36 -4.32 -25.31
N ARG A 69 -25.20 -2.99 -25.52
CA ARG A 69 -23.95 -2.28 -25.22
C ARG A 69 -23.61 -2.32 -23.73
N LEU A 70 -24.59 -2.09 -22.86
CA LEU A 70 -24.43 -2.14 -21.40
C LEU A 70 -23.94 -3.52 -20.94
N ARG A 71 -24.49 -4.60 -21.52
CA ARG A 71 -24.06 -5.98 -21.21
C ARG A 71 -22.59 -6.21 -21.56
N VAL A 72 -22.15 -5.74 -22.73
CA VAL A 72 -20.73 -5.84 -23.14
C VAL A 72 -19.81 -5.05 -22.20
N LEU A 73 -20.21 -3.84 -21.78
CA LEU A 73 -19.43 -3.05 -20.81
C LEU A 73 -19.35 -3.73 -19.45
N SER A 74 -20.47 -4.30 -18.98
CA SER A 74 -20.54 -5.08 -17.73
C SER A 74 -19.60 -6.29 -17.77
N ASP A 75 -19.66 -7.09 -18.83
CA ASP A 75 -18.84 -8.30 -18.97
C ASP A 75 -17.34 -7.96 -19.01
N ARG A 76 -16.97 -6.83 -19.65
CA ARG A 76 -15.58 -6.34 -19.67
C ARG A 76 -15.08 -5.92 -18.29
N SER A 77 -15.94 -5.34 -17.45
CA SER A 77 -15.58 -4.98 -16.06
C SER A 77 -15.37 -6.21 -15.18
N ALA A 78 -16.20 -7.25 -15.35
CA ALA A 78 -16.09 -8.51 -14.61
C ALA A 78 -14.83 -9.31 -14.99
N LEU A 79 -14.38 -9.16 -16.24
CA LEU A 79 -13.18 -9.81 -16.78
C LEU A 79 -11.89 -9.01 -16.58
N ALA A 80 -11.85 -7.98 -15.70
CA ALA A 80 -10.71 -7.09 -15.53
C ALA A 80 -9.37 -7.85 -15.49
N THR A 81 -8.68 -7.84 -16.65
CA THR A 81 -7.45 -8.60 -16.88
C THR A 81 -6.32 -7.94 -16.10
N ILE A 82 -5.97 -8.50 -14.95
CA ILE A 82 -4.77 -8.08 -14.20
C ILE A 82 -3.54 -8.51 -15.02
N THR A 83 -3.02 -7.58 -15.83
CA THR A 83 -1.78 -7.81 -16.58
C THR A 83 -0.59 -7.49 -15.68
N ILE A 84 -0.05 -8.52 -15.01
CA ILE A 84 1.19 -8.43 -14.24
C ILE A 84 2.37 -8.53 -15.21
N GLN A 85 3.05 -7.41 -15.44
CA GLN A 85 4.35 -7.43 -16.12
C GLN A 85 5.46 -7.58 -15.08
N CYS A 86 5.90 -8.81 -14.85
CA CYS A 86 7.12 -9.07 -14.09
C CYS A 86 8.33 -8.84 -15.00
N ARG A 87 9.10 -7.80 -14.70
CA ARG A 87 10.45 -7.64 -15.23
C ARG A 87 11.40 -8.12 -14.14
N GLU A 88 12.14 -9.20 -14.42
CA GLU A 88 13.21 -9.66 -13.54
C GLU A 88 14.29 -8.57 -13.49
N GLU A 89 14.33 -7.82 -12.40
CA GLU A 89 15.35 -6.82 -12.19
C GLU A 89 16.61 -7.49 -11.69
N LYS A 90 17.50 -7.74 -12.66
CA LYS A 90 18.87 -8.26 -12.54
C LYS A 90 18.94 -9.77 -12.42
N GLU A 91 19.69 -10.32 -13.38
CA GLU A 91 20.29 -11.65 -13.38
C GLU A 91 20.82 -11.97 -11.98
N TYR A 92 20.06 -12.80 -11.25
CA TYR A 92 20.44 -13.24 -9.93
C TYR A 92 21.67 -14.12 -10.06
N VAL A 93 22.84 -13.54 -9.82
CA VAL A 93 24.09 -14.30 -9.71
C VAL A 93 24.15 -14.82 -8.27
N PRO A 94 23.92 -16.12 -8.02
CA PRO A 94 24.09 -16.68 -6.69
C PRO A 94 25.51 -16.39 -6.21
N PRO A 95 25.71 -15.97 -4.94
CA PRO A 95 27.04 -15.73 -4.43
C PRO A 95 27.85 -17.02 -4.56
N ALA A 96 28.99 -16.94 -5.25
CA ALA A 96 29.90 -18.05 -5.41
C ALA A 96 30.21 -18.66 -4.03
N ALA A 97 30.20 -19.99 -3.95
CA ALA A 97 30.48 -20.69 -2.69
C ALA A 97 31.78 -20.14 -2.08
N PRO A 98 31.79 -19.75 -0.79
CA PRO A 98 32.92 -19.06 -0.20
C PRO A 98 34.14 -19.99 -0.21
N THR A 99 35.14 -19.61 -1.01
CA THR A 99 36.44 -20.28 -1.11
C THR A 99 37.19 -20.20 0.23
N PHE A 100 38.11 -21.14 0.46
CA PHE A 100 38.90 -21.20 1.69
C PHE A 100 39.62 -19.87 2.00
N SER A 101 40.16 -19.20 0.98
CA SER A 101 40.80 -17.88 1.09
C SER A 101 39.82 -16.77 1.51
N SER A 102 38.61 -16.72 0.92
CA SER A 102 37.58 -15.73 1.28
C SER A 102 37.12 -15.87 2.74
N ARG A 103 37.07 -17.11 3.25
CA ARG A 103 36.74 -17.39 4.66
C ARG A 103 37.83 -16.88 5.58
N ILE A 104 39.11 -17.14 5.27
CA ILE A 104 40.24 -16.65 6.07
C ILE A 104 40.26 -15.12 6.12
N GLN A 105 40.11 -14.45 4.96
CA GLN A 105 40.10 -12.99 4.90
C GLN A 105 38.94 -12.40 5.70
N LYS A 106 37.75 -13.00 5.58
CA LYS A 106 36.57 -12.57 6.35
C LYS A 106 36.80 -12.75 7.86
N SER A 107 37.28 -13.91 8.29
CA SER A 107 37.58 -14.17 9.70
C SER A 107 38.66 -13.24 10.26
N TRP A 108 39.68 -12.91 9.47
CA TRP A 108 40.70 -11.94 9.85
C TRP A 108 40.12 -10.54 10.06
N SER A 109 39.30 -10.07 9.11
CA SER A 109 38.62 -8.77 9.23
C SER A 109 37.67 -8.71 10.43
N GLN A 110 36.94 -9.80 10.67
CA GLN A 110 36.06 -9.94 11.83
C GLN A 110 36.86 -9.94 13.14
N SER A 111 38.02 -10.60 13.18
CA SER A 111 38.89 -10.63 14.36
C SER A 111 39.45 -9.25 14.70
N ILE A 112 39.88 -8.48 13.69
CA ILE A 112 40.33 -7.10 13.89
C ILE A 112 39.18 -6.22 14.40
N ASN A 113 37.98 -6.35 13.84
CA ASN A 113 36.82 -5.58 14.30
C ASN A 113 36.41 -5.98 15.72
N ALA A 114 36.43 -7.27 16.05
CA ALA A 114 36.16 -7.76 17.40
C ALA A 114 37.19 -7.23 18.41
N MET A 115 38.47 -7.17 18.03
CA MET A 115 39.52 -6.60 18.87
C MET A 115 39.29 -5.11 19.12
N LYS A 116 38.93 -4.33 18.10
CA LYS A 116 38.59 -2.91 18.24
C LYS A 116 37.39 -2.70 19.18
N GLN A 117 36.31 -3.45 18.97
CA GLN A 117 35.12 -3.39 19.83
C GLN A 117 35.44 -3.78 21.27
N THR A 118 36.28 -4.80 21.47
CA THR A 118 36.71 -5.21 22.81
C THR A 118 37.52 -4.10 23.49
N GLY A 119 38.43 -3.45 22.78
CA GLY A 119 39.19 -2.31 23.29
C GLY A 119 38.30 -1.12 23.66
N GLU A 120 37.36 -0.76 22.79
CA GLU A 120 36.36 0.29 23.07
C GLU A 120 35.54 -0.03 24.33
N ASN A 121 35.07 -1.27 24.46
CA ASN A 121 34.31 -1.72 25.63
C ASN A 121 35.13 -1.65 26.93
N ILE A 122 36.43 -1.96 26.88
CA ILE A 122 37.32 -1.84 28.06
C ILE A 122 37.45 -0.38 28.49
N VAL A 123 37.63 0.54 27.54
CA VAL A 123 37.74 1.98 27.84
C VAL A 123 36.44 2.49 28.45
N ILE A 124 35.29 2.13 27.86
CA ILE A 124 33.97 2.50 28.39
C ILE A 124 33.77 1.94 29.80
N ALA A 125 34.13 0.67 30.04
CA ALA A 125 34.03 0.03 31.34
C ALA A 125 34.92 0.72 32.39
N ALA A 126 36.15 1.12 32.03
CA ALA A 126 37.05 1.83 32.93
C ALA A 126 36.47 3.18 33.38
N ILE A 127 35.87 3.94 32.44
CA ILE A 127 35.20 5.21 32.74
C ILE A 127 33.95 4.97 33.61
N ALA A 128 33.16 3.93 33.32
CA ALA A 128 31.94 3.62 34.06
C ALA A 128 32.18 3.22 35.53
N ILE A 129 33.32 2.60 35.84
CA ILE A 129 33.65 2.16 37.21
C ILE A 129 34.28 3.31 38.04
N LEU A 130 34.81 4.35 37.39
CA LEU A 130 35.52 5.46 38.03
C LEU A 130 34.70 6.17 39.15
N PRO A 131 33.39 6.46 38.98
CA PRO A 131 32.57 7.04 40.04
C PRO A 131 32.46 6.15 41.29
N TRP A 132 32.39 4.84 41.11
CA TRP A 132 32.30 3.89 42.24
C TRP A 132 33.58 3.88 43.07
N PHE A 133 34.75 3.95 42.44
CA PHE A 133 36.02 4.09 43.14
C PHE A 133 36.11 5.40 43.95
N LEU A 134 35.59 6.51 43.40
CA LEU A 134 35.52 7.78 44.13
C LEU A 134 34.64 7.66 45.38
N VAL A 135 33.45 7.06 45.27
CA VAL A 135 32.54 6.86 46.41
C VAL A 135 33.20 6.00 47.50
N ILE A 136 33.82 4.87 47.12
CA ILE A 136 34.52 3.98 48.06
C ILE A 136 35.70 4.71 48.72
N GLY A 137 36.46 5.50 47.96
CA GLY A 137 37.58 6.29 48.47
C GLY A 137 37.14 7.33 49.52
N VAL A 138 36.03 8.03 49.27
CA VAL A 138 35.45 8.99 50.24
C VAL A 138 34.97 8.27 51.51
N LEU A 139 34.27 7.13 51.38
CA LEU A 139 33.81 6.34 52.53
C LEU A 139 34.97 5.83 53.40
N LEU A 140 36.07 5.39 52.78
CA LEU A 140 37.29 5.00 53.48
C LEU A 140 37.94 6.18 54.22
N LEU A 141 38.04 7.35 53.58
CA LEU A 141 38.58 8.55 54.24
C LEU A 141 37.74 8.97 55.45
N VAL A 142 36.42 8.94 55.33
CA VAL A 142 35.50 9.27 56.43
C VAL A 142 35.62 8.28 57.58
N SER A 143 35.63 6.98 57.29
CA SER A 143 35.78 5.94 58.34
C SER A 143 37.12 6.01 59.06
N VAL A 144 38.23 6.25 58.35
CA VAL A 144 39.56 6.46 58.96
C VAL A 144 39.59 7.75 59.78
N ALA A 145 39.01 8.85 59.29
CA ALA A 145 38.95 10.12 60.02
C ALA A 145 38.13 10.00 61.31
N LEU A 146 36.99 9.30 61.27
CA LEU A 146 36.16 9.01 62.44
C LEU A 146 36.89 8.09 63.44
N GLY A 147 37.54 7.02 62.95
CA GLY A 147 38.33 6.11 63.78
C GLY A 147 39.49 6.82 64.48
N ARG A 148 40.23 7.67 63.76
CA ARG A 148 41.30 8.50 64.34
C ARG A 148 40.77 9.50 65.37
N ARG A 149 39.59 10.10 65.16
CA ARG A 149 38.95 11.01 66.14
C ARG A 149 38.53 10.28 67.42
N LEU A 150 38.02 9.06 67.30
CA LEU A 150 37.60 8.25 68.46
C LEU A 150 38.81 7.76 69.27
N LEU A 151 39.91 7.38 68.61
CA LEU A 151 41.15 6.96 69.30
C LEU A 151 41.86 8.14 70.00
N ARG A 152 41.82 9.35 69.44
CA ARG A 152 42.43 10.55 70.08
C ARG A 152 41.69 11.03 71.32
N LYS A 153 40.40 10.71 71.47
CA LYS A 153 39.59 11.11 72.64
C LYS A 153 39.80 10.22 73.87
N ARG A 154 40.57 9.13 73.75
CA ARG A 154 40.91 8.20 74.85
C ARG A 154 42.27 8.47 75.52
N SER A 155 43.02 9.48 75.07
CA SER A 155 44.30 9.90 75.66
C SER A 155 44.23 11.35 76.16
N LYS A 156 43.28 11.62 77.05
CA LYS A 156 43.25 12.79 77.92
C LYS A 156 42.59 12.41 79.24
#